data_AF-A0A821X9U7-F1
#
_entry.id   AF-A0A821X9U7-F1
#
_cell.length_a   1.000
_cell.length_b   1.000
_cell.length_c   1.000
_cell.angle_alpha   90.00
_cell.angle_beta   90.00
_cell.angle_gamma   90.00
#
_symmetry.space_group_name_H-M   'P 1'
#
loop_
_entity.id
_entity.type
_entity.pdbx_description
1 polymer ?
#
loop_
_entity_poly.entity_id
_entity_poly.type
_entity_poly.pdbx_seq_one_letter_code
_entity_poly.pdbx_strand_id
1 'polypeptide(L)' 'PAKAKVYILLGPFQPKTNFPTVNGRHFRAEWYNTYPWLECSLELNRAFCFPCRLRNERKNENPFTITGFHQWKNGTLRLN' A
#
# COMPACT_ATOMS: atom_id res chain seq x y z
N PRO A 1 -1.89 18.91 -11.08
CA PRO A 1 -1.29 19.70 -9.98
C PRO A 1 0.15 19.23 -9.64
N ALA A 2 1.04 20.15 -9.23
CA ALA A 2 2.45 19.87 -8.96
C ALA A 2 2.68 18.71 -7.95
N LYS A 3 1.77 18.54 -6.98
CA LYS A 3 1.79 17.46 -5.98
C LYS A 3 1.73 16.05 -6.60
N ALA A 4 0.99 15.85 -7.69
CA ALA A 4 0.92 14.57 -8.38
C ALA A 4 2.23 14.23 -9.11
N LYS A 5 2.90 15.23 -9.70
CA LYS A 5 4.20 15.03 -10.38
C LYS A 5 5.30 14.65 -9.40
N VAL A 6 5.37 15.32 -8.24
CA VAL A 6 6.33 14.99 -7.17
C VAL A 6 6.08 13.58 -6.63
N TYR A 7 4.82 13.21 -6.40
CA TYR A 7 4.45 11.88 -5.92
C TYR A 7 4.84 10.76 -6.90
N ILE A 8 4.69 10.97 -8.22
CA ILE A 8 5.16 10.04 -9.25
C ILE A 8 6.69 9.88 -9.22
N LEU A 9 7.44 10.96 -9.03
CA LEU A 9 8.92 10.94 -8.99
C LEU A 9 9.48 10.25 -7.74
N LEU A 10 8.80 10.37 -6.60
CA LEU A 10 9.20 9.71 -5.36
C LEU A 10 8.93 8.21 -5.38
N GLY A 11 7.95 7.77 -6.18
CA GLY A 11 7.54 6.37 -6.22
C GLY A 11 6.71 5.95 -4.99
N PRO A 12 6.41 4.64 -4.86
CA PRO A 12 5.66 4.12 -3.73
C PRO A 12 6.39 4.34 -2.42
N PHE A 13 5.67 4.80 -1.39
CA PHE A 13 6.26 4.90 -0.05
C PHE A 13 6.41 3.50 0.57
N GLN A 14 7.66 3.04 0.71
CA GLN A 14 8.03 1.69 1.16
C GLN A 14 8.98 1.74 2.37
N PRO A 15 8.50 2.19 3.54
CA PRO A 15 9.34 2.27 4.73
C PRO A 15 9.79 0.88 5.17
N LYS A 16 11.06 0.74 5.55
CA LYS A 16 11.62 -0.47 6.17
C LYS A 16 11.77 -0.22 7.67
N THR A 17 10.66 -0.25 8.39
CA THR A 17 10.59 0.04 9.83
C THR A 17 9.75 -1.00 10.55
N ASN A 18 9.63 -0.88 11.88
CA ASN A 18 8.69 -1.67 12.66
C ASN A 18 7.26 -1.22 12.36
N PHE A 19 6.48 -2.11 11.74
CA PHE A 19 5.09 -1.85 11.41
C PHE A 19 4.17 -2.03 12.63
N PRO A 20 3.10 -1.21 12.75
CA PRO A 20 2.14 -1.35 13.83
C PRO A 20 1.51 -2.75 13.82
N THR A 21 1.59 -3.43 14.98
CA THR A 21 1.04 -4.77 15.15
C THR A 21 -0.37 -4.68 15.75
N VAL A 22 -1.33 -5.30 15.07
CA VAL A 22 -2.72 -5.40 15.51
C VAL A 22 -3.08 -6.88 15.57
N ASN A 23 -3.54 -7.35 16.74
CA ASN A 23 -3.88 -8.77 16.97
C ASN A 23 -2.74 -9.73 16.58
N GLY A 24 -1.49 -9.38 16.92
CA GLY A 24 -0.30 -10.19 16.64
C GLY A 24 0.11 -10.23 15.15
N ARG A 25 -0.49 -9.40 14.30
CA ARG A 25 -0.17 -9.31 12.86
C ARG A 25 0.19 -7.91 12.46
N HIS A 26 1.13 -7.77 11.53
CA HIS A 26 1.55 -6.50 10.95
C HIS A 26 1.78 -6.65 9.45
N PHE A 27 1.95 -5.50 8.79
CA PHE A 27 2.44 -5.45 7.43
C PHE A 27 3.86 -6.04 7.32
N ARG A 28 4.09 -6.83 6.28
CA ARG A 28 5.39 -7.50 6.04
C ARG A 28 6.18 -6.76 4.98
N ALA A 29 7.33 -6.19 5.37
CA ALA A 29 8.22 -5.45 4.46
C ALA A 29 8.68 -6.30 3.27
N GLU A 30 8.76 -7.62 3.45
CA GLU A 30 9.19 -8.56 2.41
C GLU A 30 8.25 -8.54 1.19
N TRP A 31 7.00 -8.10 1.37
CA TRP A 31 6.06 -7.93 0.25
C TRP A 31 6.54 -6.89 -0.76
N TYR A 32 7.37 -5.91 -0.39
CA TYR A 32 7.93 -4.98 -1.37
C TYR A 32 8.83 -5.65 -2.40
N ASN A 33 9.50 -6.75 -2.04
CA ASN A 33 10.36 -7.48 -2.97
C ASN A 33 9.54 -8.17 -4.07
N THR A 34 8.37 -8.69 -3.71
CA THR A 34 7.45 -9.34 -4.66
C THR A 34 6.57 -8.32 -5.39
N TYR A 35 6.20 -7.23 -4.72
CA TYR A 35 5.28 -6.22 -5.21
C TYR A 35 5.90 -4.82 -5.13
N PRO A 36 6.77 -4.44 -6.10
CA PRO A 36 7.42 -3.14 -6.11
C PRO A 36 6.45 -1.95 -6.21
N TRP A 37 5.21 -2.18 -6.64
CA TRP A 37 4.15 -1.17 -6.72
C TRP A 37 3.40 -0.94 -5.41
N LEU A 38 3.67 -1.75 -4.39
CA LEU A 38 2.99 -1.70 -3.10
C LEU A 38 3.48 -0.52 -2.27
N GLU A 39 2.56 0.28 -1.78
CA GLU A 39 2.80 1.40 -0.88
C GLU A 39 2.24 1.06 0.49
N CYS A 40 2.92 1.43 1.59
CA CYS A 40 2.39 1.26 2.94
C CYS A 40 2.28 2.61 3.65
N SER A 41 1.13 2.88 4.24
CA SER A 41 0.95 4.01 5.17
C SER A 41 1.06 3.51 6.60
N LEU A 42 2.08 3.97 7.32
CA LEU A 42 2.27 3.71 8.74
C LEU A 42 1.19 4.36 9.59
N GLU A 43 0.78 5.58 9.21
CA GLU A 43 -0.26 6.36 9.88
C GLU A 43 -1.61 5.63 9.85
N LEU A 44 -1.98 5.11 8.68
CA LEU A 44 -3.25 4.38 8.52
C LEU A 44 -3.13 2.90 8.90
N ASN A 45 -1.90 2.39 9.02
CA ASN A 45 -1.58 0.97 9.06
C ASN A 45 -2.29 0.21 7.92
N ARG A 46 -2.10 0.66 6.68
CA ARG A 46 -2.72 0.07 5.48
C ARG A 46 -1.76 0.05 4.29
N ALA A 47 -1.96 -0.90 3.40
CA ALA A 47 -1.25 -1.04 2.14
C ALA A 47 -2.09 -0.58 0.95
N PHE A 48 -1.45 0.02 -0.03
CA PHE A 48 -2.07 0.65 -1.19
C PHE A 48 -1.35 0.25 -2.47
N CYS A 49 -2.07 0.30 -3.59
CA CYS A 49 -1.50 0.16 -4.92
C CYS A 49 -1.13 1.55 -5.44
N PHE A 50 0.16 1.86 -5.50
CA PHE A 50 0.66 3.15 -5.96
C PHE A 50 0.15 3.55 -7.35
N PRO A 51 0.30 2.71 -8.41
CA PRO A 51 -0.21 3.07 -9.74
C PRO A 51 -1.74 3.17 -9.79
N CYS A 52 -2.46 2.38 -9.00
CA CYS A 52 -3.92 2.41 -8.94
C CYS A 52 -4.43 3.73 -8.33
N ARG A 53 -3.74 4.25 -7.30
CA ARG A 53 -4.06 5.55 -6.70
C ARG A 53 -3.75 6.71 -7.64
N LEU A 54 -2.69 6.61 -8.43
CA LEU A 54 -2.34 7.60 -9.46
C LEU A 54 -3.37 7.68 -10.57
N ARG A 55 -3.89 6.52 -11.02
CA ARG A 55 -4.87 6.46 -12.11
C ARG A 55 -6.27 6.95 -11.70
N ASN A 56 -6.52 7.16 -10.41
CA ASN A 56 -7.81 7.61 -9.88
C ASN A 56 -8.97 6.83 -10.53
N GLU A 57 -8.78 5.52 -10.74
CA GLU A 57 -9.81 4.62 -11.26
C GLU A 57 -10.83 4.38 -10.13
N ARG A 58 -11.60 5.42 -9.81
CA ARG A 58 -12.70 5.40 -8.83
C ARG A 58 -13.82 4.43 -9.18
N LYS A 59 -13.71 3.72 -10.31
CA LYS A 59 -14.76 2.84 -10.84
C LYS A 59 -14.66 1.41 -10.32
N ASN A 60 -13.52 1.00 -9.77
CA ASN A 60 -13.37 -0.28 -9.10
C ASN A 60 -12.93 -0.02 -7.67
N GLU A 61 -13.83 -0.20 -6.69
CA GLU A 61 -13.50 -0.21 -5.27
C GLU A 61 -12.54 -1.38 -4.97
N ASN A 62 -11.27 -1.19 -5.31
CA ASN A 62 -10.23 -2.11 -4.93
C ASN A 62 -9.81 -1.74 -3.50
N PRO A 63 -9.71 -2.68 -2.54
CA PRO A 63 -9.21 -2.40 -1.20
C PRO A 63 -7.84 -1.71 -1.19
N PHE A 64 -7.07 -1.76 -2.27
CA PHE A 64 -5.77 -1.09 -2.39
C PHE A 64 -5.82 0.37 -2.90
N THR A 65 -6.99 0.94 -3.24
CA THR A 65 -7.08 2.31 -3.80
C THR A 65 -7.50 3.36 -2.77
N ILE A 66 -8.71 3.25 -2.23
CA ILE A 66 -9.30 4.27 -1.34
C ILE A 66 -9.18 3.85 0.13
N THR A 67 -9.65 2.65 0.46
CA THR A 67 -9.71 2.18 1.84
C THR A 67 -8.34 1.73 2.35
N GLY A 68 -7.51 1.11 1.52
CA GLY A 68 -6.26 0.51 1.95
C GLY A 68 -6.46 -0.88 2.55
N PHE A 69 -5.61 -1.81 2.13
CA PHE A 69 -5.62 -3.17 2.61
C PHE A 69 -4.96 -3.25 3.99
N HIS A 70 -5.66 -3.86 4.94
CA HIS A 70 -5.19 -4.01 6.33
C HIS A 70 -5.44 -5.41 6.89
N GLN A 71 -5.98 -6.31 6.08
CA GLN A 71 -6.24 -7.69 6.49
C GLN A 71 -4.98 -8.54 6.34
N TRP A 72 -3.97 -8.27 7.16
CA TRP A 72 -2.63 -8.88 7.08
C TRP A 72 -2.63 -10.42 7.00
N LYS A 73 -3.63 -11.05 7.62
CA LYS A 73 -3.87 -12.51 7.53
C LYS A 73 -4.01 -13.06 6.11
N ASN A 74 -4.49 -12.22 5.20
CA ASN A 74 -4.76 -12.57 3.81
C ASN A 74 -3.78 -11.89 2.85
N GLY A 75 -2.70 -11.27 3.36
CA GLY A 75 -1.82 -10.44 2.54
C GLY A 75 -1.22 -11.18 1.35
N THR A 76 -0.67 -12.37 1.57
CA THR A 76 -0.09 -13.19 0.49
C THR A 76 -1.12 -13.58 -0.58
N LEU A 77 -2.39 -13.83 -0.20
CA LEU A 77 -3.45 -14.19 -1.13
C LEU A 77 -3.98 -13.00 -1.92
N ARG A 78 -4.09 -11.84 -1.27
CA ARG A 78 -4.75 -10.65 -1.82
C ARG A 78 -3.81 -9.71 -2.57
N LEU A 79 -2.50 -9.86 -2.37
CA LEU A 79 -1.48 -9.09 -3.09
C LEU A 79 -1.05 -9.75 -4.41
N ASN A 80 -1.33 -11.05 -4.58
CA ASN A 80 -1.12 -11.81 -5.81
C ASN A 80 -2.30 -11.61 -6.77
#